data_AF-A0A0F8XP56-F1
#
_entry.id   AF-A0A0F8XP56-F1
#
_cell.length_a   1.000
_cell.length_b   1.000
_cell.length_c   1.000
_cell.angle_alpha   90.00
_cell.angle_beta   90.00
_cell.angle_gamma   90.00
#
_symmetry.space_group_name_H-M   'P 1'
#
loop_
_entity.id
_entity.type
_entity.pdbx_description
1 polymer ?
#
loop_
_entity_poly.entity_id
_entity_poly.type
_entity_poly.pdbx_seq_one_letter_code
_entity_poly.pdbx_strand_id
1 'polypeptide(L)'
;FRNPTPDNKGFAWSDIDPKWKFWNPVLFRAKLMHPLAERGFKIDMDSLRWCEACVLVMPCGRSAHLEIGWAAGAGKKTAILLDSGEPELMYKIVDKIAITTDEIIDWVRSLELAPISRRPR
;
A
#
# COMPACT_ATOMS: atom_id res chain seq x y z
N PHE A 1 2.34 -4.84 3.78
CA PHE A 1 2.89 -5.47 5.00
C PHE A 1 1.83 -6.44 5.54
N ARG A 2 2.10 -7.76 5.64
CA ARG A 2 1.02 -8.74 5.89
C ARG A 2 0.72 -8.97 7.37
N ASN A 3 1.64 -8.64 8.28
CA ASN A 3 1.49 -8.75 9.74
C ASN A 3 2.32 -7.67 10.45
N PRO A 4 1.75 -6.52 10.85
CA PRO A 4 2.55 -5.43 11.43
C PRO A 4 3.14 -5.71 12.81
N THR A 5 2.52 -6.63 13.55
CA THR A 5 2.95 -7.11 14.86
C THR A 5 2.65 -8.62 14.95
N PRO A 6 3.29 -9.38 15.87
CA PRO A 6 3.02 -10.81 16.05
C PRO A 6 1.55 -11.17 16.27
N ASP A 7 0.78 -10.25 16.85
CA ASP A 7 -0.65 -10.42 17.17
C ASP A 7 -1.60 -9.87 16.09
N ASN A 8 -1.09 -9.24 15.04
CA ASN A 8 -1.89 -8.62 14.00
C ASN A 8 -1.78 -9.41 12.69
N LYS A 9 -2.80 -10.22 12.40
CA LYS A 9 -2.89 -11.07 11.19
C LYS A 9 -3.25 -10.30 9.90
N GLY A 10 -3.28 -8.97 9.97
CA GLY A 10 -3.83 -8.12 8.92
C GLY A 10 -5.36 -8.15 8.87
N PHE A 11 -5.95 -7.26 8.08
CA PHE A 11 -7.40 -7.18 7.93
C PHE A 11 -7.91 -8.19 6.89
N ALA A 12 -8.96 -8.94 7.23
CA ALA A 12 -9.70 -9.76 6.27
C ALA A 12 -11.21 -9.52 6.37
N TRP A 13 -11.87 -9.35 5.22
CA TRP A 13 -13.33 -9.18 5.16
C TRP A 13 -14.11 -10.37 5.76
N SER A 14 -13.54 -11.58 5.71
CA SER A 14 -14.11 -12.78 6.32
C SER A 14 -14.22 -12.69 7.84
N ASP A 15 -13.41 -11.85 8.49
CA ASP A 15 -13.48 -11.64 9.95
C ASP A 15 -14.68 -10.77 10.34
N ILE A 16 -15.22 -10.00 9.39
CA ILE A 16 -16.46 -9.22 9.55
C ILE A 16 -17.68 -10.09 9.20
N ASP A 17 -17.61 -10.83 8.09
CA ASP A 17 -18.69 -11.68 7.60
C ASP A 17 -18.12 -12.75 6.66
N PRO A 18 -18.32 -14.05 6.92
CA PRO A 18 -17.86 -15.10 6.01
C PRO A 18 -18.54 -15.02 4.62
N LYS A 19 -19.68 -14.35 4.50
CA LYS A 19 -20.42 -14.14 3.24
C LYS A 19 -20.09 -12.81 2.56
N TRP A 20 -18.99 -12.15 2.91
CA TRP A 20 -18.61 -10.82 2.38
C TRP A 20 -18.59 -10.73 0.84
N LYS A 21 -18.29 -11.83 0.16
CA LYS A 21 -18.29 -11.92 -1.31
C LYS A 21 -19.68 -11.74 -1.94
N PHE A 22 -20.75 -11.89 -1.16
CA PHE A 22 -22.13 -11.78 -1.61
C PHE A 22 -22.78 -10.46 -1.19
N TRP A 23 -22.01 -9.52 -0.63
CA TRP A 23 -22.54 -8.22 -0.26
C TRP A 23 -23.02 -7.44 -1.50
N ASN A 24 -24.18 -6.81 -1.36
CA ASN A 24 -24.60 -5.76 -2.29
C ASN A 24 -23.92 -4.42 -1.92
N PRO A 25 -23.99 -3.39 -2.78
CA PRO A 25 -23.36 -2.10 -2.51
C PRO A 25 -23.80 -1.41 -1.20
N VAL A 26 -25.07 -1.60 -0.78
CA VAL A 26 -25.59 -1.03 0.46
C VAL A 26 -24.91 -1.66 1.68
N LEU A 27 -24.81 -2.99 1.68
CA LEU A 27 -24.15 -3.73 2.75
C LEU A 27 -22.64 -3.47 2.75
N PHE A 28 -22.00 -3.45 1.58
CA PHE A 28 -20.58 -3.10 1.48
C PHE A 28 -20.28 -1.72 2.09
N ARG A 29 -21.06 -0.70 1.71
CA ARG A 29 -20.93 0.66 2.29
C ARG A 29 -21.09 0.64 3.81
N ALA A 30 -22.08 -0.06 4.33
CA ALA A 30 -22.30 -0.16 5.77
C ALA A 30 -21.12 -0.86 6.49
N LYS A 31 -20.54 -1.89 5.87
CA LYS A 31 -19.45 -2.68 6.45
C LYS A 31 -18.09 -1.98 6.42
N LEU A 32 -17.93 -0.91 5.64
CA LEU A 32 -16.77 -0.01 5.75
C LEU A 32 -16.70 0.69 7.12
N MET A 33 -17.85 0.95 7.75
CA MET A 33 -17.95 1.55 9.09
C MET A 33 -17.82 0.50 10.22
N HIS A 34 -17.51 -0.76 9.90
CA HIS A 34 -17.35 -1.78 10.91
C HIS A 34 -16.04 -1.53 11.69
N PRO A 35 -16.00 -1.70 13.03
CA PRO A 35 -14.81 -1.40 13.83
C PRO A 35 -13.53 -2.11 13.37
N LEU A 36 -13.64 -3.34 12.82
CA LEU A 36 -12.50 -4.05 12.24
C LEU A 36 -11.99 -3.41 10.94
N ALA A 37 -12.89 -2.90 10.09
CA ALA A 37 -12.52 -2.21 8.85
C ALA A 37 -11.87 -0.85 9.17
N GLU A 38 -12.44 -0.08 10.10
CA GLU A 38 -11.87 1.18 10.57
C GLU A 38 -10.48 0.99 11.19
N ARG A 39 -10.31 -0.06 12.00
CA ARG A 39 -9.01 -0.40 12.59
C ARG A 39 -7.99 -0.78 11.53
N GLY A 40 -8.35 -1.65 10.57
CA GLY A 40 -7.48 -2.03 9.46
C GLY A 40 -7.04 -0.82 8.65
N PHE A 41 -8.01 -0.01 8.22
CA PHE A 41 -7.76 1.24 7.51
C PHE A 41 -6.83 2.18 8.27
N LYS A 42 -7.03 2.36 9.58
CA LYS A 42 -6.17 3.21 10.40
C LYS A 42 -4.72 2.72 10.41
N ILE A 43 -4.51 1.41 10.58
CA ILE A 43 -3.18 0.80 10.63
C ILE A 43 -2.44 0.99 9.29
N ASP A 44 -3.14 0.75 8.17
CA ASP A 44 -2.55 0.94 6.84
C ASP A 44 -2.21 2.42 6.59
N MET A 45 -3.13 3.34 6.91
CA MET A 45 -2.91 4.78 6.75
C MET A 45 -1.82 5.33 7.66
N ASP A 46 -1.73 4.87 8.91
CA ASP A 46 -0.66 5.28 9.82
C ASP A 46 0.70 4.81 9.29
N SER A 47 0.77 3.60 8.72
CA SER A 47 1.98 3.07 8.09
C SER A 47 2.40 3.90 6.87
N LEU A 48 1.44 4.26 6.00
CA LEU A 48 1.69 5.13 4.85
C LEU A 48 2.14 6.54 5.23
N ARG A 49 1.58 7.09 6.32
CA ARG A 49 2.00 8.39 6.86
C ARG A 49 3.40 8.32 7.44
N TRP A 50 3.73 7.23 8.13
CA TRP A 50 5.01 7.02 8.79
C TRP A 50 6.15 6.75 7.81
N CYS A 51 5.93 5.97 6.74
CA CYS A 51 7.00 5.56 5.84
C CYS A 51 7.64 6.73 5.08
N GLU A 52 8.94 6.60 4.78
CA GLU A 52 9.67 7.52 3.90
C GLU A 52 9.54 7.12 2.43
N ALA A 53 9.54 5.81 2.18
CA ALA A 53 9.32 5.19 0.88
C ALA A 53 8.24 4.10 0.96
N CYS A 54 7.48 3.94 -0.12
CA CYS A 54 6.46 2.91 -0.29
C CYS A 54 6.76 2.09 -1.55
N VAL A 55 6.80 0.77 -1.43
CA VAL A 55 7.05 -0.14 -2.55
C VAL A 55 5.85 -1.05 -2.74
N LEU A 56 5.25 -1.01 -3.93
CA LEU A 56 4.25 -2.00 -4.36
C LEU A 56 4.98 -3.16 -5.04
N VAL A 57 4.63 -4.39 -4.66
CA VAL A 57 5.24 -5.62 -5.20
C VAL A 57 4.16 -6.44 -5.89
N MET A 58 4.37 -6.75 -7.17
CA MET A 58 3.45 -7.58 -7.95
C MET A 58 3.67 -9.08 -7.70
N PRO A 59 2.62 -9.91 -7.85
CA PRO A 59 1.22 -9.53 -8.01
C PRO A 59 0.62 -8.99 -6.70
N CYS A 60 -0.26 -7.99 -6.79
CA CYS A 60 -0.93 -7.42 -5.63
C CYS A 60 -2.43 -7.15 -5.87
N GLY A 61 -3.15 -6.93 -4.78
CA GLY A 61 -4.58 -6.61 -4.82
C GLY A 61 -4.87 -5.13 -5.01
N ARG A 62 -6.16 -4.80 -5.17
CA ARG A 62 -6.65 -3.41 -5.32
C ARG A 62 -6.21 -2.48 -4.18
N SER A 63 -6.09 -2.98 -2.96
CA SER A 63 -5.68 -2.16 -1.81
C SER A 63 -4.26 -1.61 -2.00
N ALA A 64 -3.30 -2.44 -2.39
CA ALA A 64 -1.92 -2.01 -2.62
C ALA A 64 -1.81 -0.92 -3.71
N HIS A 65 -2.66 -1.00 -4.75
CA HIS A 65 -2.74 0.04 -5.79
C HIS A 65 -3.29 1.37 -5.24
N LEU A 66 -4.30 1.33 -4.37
CA LEU A 66 -4.80 2.53 -3.69
C LEU A 66 -3.75 3.13 -2.74
N GLU A 67 -3.03 2.28 -2.03
CA GLU A 67 -1.96 2.67 -1.09
C GLU A 67 -0.79 3.34 -1.82
N ILE A 68 -0.29 2.77 -2.92
CA ILE A 68 0.82 3.38 -3.70
C ILE A 68 0.38 4.69 -4.36
N GLY A 69 -0.87 4.75 -4.85
CA GLY A 69 -1.44 5.98 -5.43
C GLY A 69 -1.56 7.10 -4.39
N TRP A 70 -2.01 6.77 -3.17
CA TRP A 70 -2.02 7.72 -2.06
C TRP A 70 -0.61 8.18 -1.70
N ALA A 71 0.35 7.25 -1.59
CA ALA A 71 1.74 7.57 -1.24
C ALA A 71 2.37 8.53 -2.27
N ALA A 72 2.15 8.28 -3.56
CA ALA A 72 2.61 9.14 -4.63
C ALA A 72 1.95 10.54 -4.55
N GLY A 73 0.63 10.59 -4.36
CA GLY A 73 -0.11 11.85 -4.17
C GLY A 73 0.33 12.64 -2.92
N ALA A 74 0.77 11.95 -1.85
CA ALA A 74 1.34 12.55 -0.65
C ALA A 74 2.83 12.95 -0.79
N GLY A 75 3.42 12.78 -1.99
CA GLY A 75 4.81 13.12 -2.28
C GLY A 75 5.82 12.23 -1.56
N LYS A 76 5.45 11.01 -1.17
CA LYS A 76 6.36 9.99 -0.65
C LYS A 76 7.22 9.44 -1.78
N LYS A 77 8.36 8.81 -1.45
CA LYS A 77 9.15 8.08 -2.44
C LYS A 77 8.43 6.78 -2.78
N THR A 78 8.26 6.48 -4.06
CA THR A 78 7.44 5.34 -4.49
C THR A 78 8.13 4.51 -5.55
N ALA A 79 8.01 3.19 -5.41
CA ALA A 79 8.46 2.26 -6.41
C ALA A 79 7.46 1.11 -6.63
N ILE A 80 7.52 0.52 -7.82
CA ILE A 80 6.80 -0.69 -8.17
C ILE A 80 7.82 -1.75 -8.60
N LEU A 81 7.77 -2.92 -7.97
CA LEU A 81 8.43 -4.13 -8.43
C LEU A 81 7.45 -4.94 -9.28
N LEU A 82 7.70 -4.98 -10.58
CA LEU A 82 6.89 -5.72 -11.55
C LEU A 82 7.18 -7.22 -11.51
N ASP A 83 6.13 -7.98 -11.80
CA ASP A 83 6.11 -9.41 -12.04
C ASP A 83 4.89 -9.69 -12.94
N SER A 84 4.37 -10.91 -12.98
CA SER A 84 3.09 -11.27 -13.56
C SER A 84 1.92 -10.38 -13.10
N GLY A 85 1.04 -10.02 -14.03
CA GLY A 85 -0.15 -9.21 -13.76
C GLY A 85 -0.72 -8.54 -15.00
N GLU A 86 -1.89 -7.92 -14.84
CA GLU A 86 -2.48 -7.05 -15.87
C GLU A 86 -1.66 -5.75 -15.98
N PRO A 87 -1.31 -5.29 -17.21
CA PRO A 87 -0.65 -4.00 -17.39
C PRO A 87 -1.53 -2.83 -16.90
N GLU A 88 -0.94 -1.90 -16.16
CA GLU A 88 -1.62 -0.72 -15.62
C GLU A 88 -0.86 0.57 -15.99
N LEU A 89 -1.52 1.47 -16.72
CA LEU A 89 -0.91 2.69 -17.24
C LEU A 89 -0.58 3.70 -16.12
N MET A 90 -1.32 3.66 -15.02
CA MET A 90 -1.18 4.60 -13.91
C MET A 90 0.09 4.38 -13.09
N TYR A 91 0.85 3.29 -13.34
CA TYR A 91 2.19 3.09 -12.79
C TYR A 91 3.16 4.23 -13.13
N LYS A 92 2.84 5.08 -14.11
CA LYS A 92 3.58 6.32 -14.40
C LYS A 92 3.62 7.33 -13.24
N ILE A 93 2.79 7.15 -12.21
CA ILE A 93 2.77 8.04 -11.04
C ILE A 93 3.96 7.81 -10.09
N VAL A 94 4.65 6.66 -10.15
CA VAL A 94 5.72 6.33 -9.19
C VAL A 94 7.10 6.79 -9.68
N ASP A 95 8.04 6.96 -8.75
CA ASP A 95 9.41 7.40 -9.07
C ASP A 95 10.23 6.31 -9.78
N LYS A 96 9.99 5.03 -9.44
CA LYS A 96 10.76 3.89 -9.95
C LYS A 96 9.87 2.72 -10.31
N ILE A 97 10.04 2.21 -11.53
CA ILE A 97 9.56 0.90 -11.95
C ILE A 97 10.78 -0.02 -12.02
N ALA A 98 10.73 -1.14 -11.32
CA ALA A 98 11.77 -2.15 -11.23
C ALA A 98 11.24 -3.49 -11.73
N ILE A 99 12.12 -4.31 -12.31
CA ILE A 99 11.80 -5.69 -12.71
C ILE A 99 12.58 -6.72 -11.89
N THR A 100 13.43 -6.26 -10.96
CA THR A 100 14.22 -7.09 -10.04
C THR A 100 14.25 -6.46 -8.65
N THR A 101 14.48 -7.29 -7.63
CA THR A 101 14.68 -6.82 -6.25
C THR A 101 15.94 -5.97 -6.13
N ASP A 102 17.00 -6.28 -6.87
CA ASP A 102 18.26 -5.52 -6.83
C ASP A 102 18.05 -4.07 -7.28
N GLU A 103 17.24 -3.83 -8.32
CA GLU A 103 16.86 -2.48 -8.73
C GLU A 103 16.11 -1.69 -7.65
N ILE A 104 15.33 -2.37 -6.80
CA ILE A 104 14.68 -1.73 -5.64
C ILE A 104 15.72 -1.41 -4.57
N ILE A 105 16.63 -2.33 -4.27
CA ILE A 105 17.70 -2.14 -3.28
C ILE A 105 18.59 -0.95 -3.68
N ASP A 106 19.02 -0.90 -4.95
CA ASP A 106 19.84 0.18 -5.47
C ASP A 106 19.09 1.51 -5.46
N TRP A 107 17.80 1.50 -5.79
CA TRP A 107 16.94 2.68 -5.67
C TRP A 107 16.86 3.17 -4.23
N VAL A 108 16.60 2.30 -3.24
CA VAL A 108 16.56 2.69 -1.82
C VAL A 108 17.90 3.27 -1.35
N ARG A 109 19.02 2.64 -1.69
CA ARG A 109 20.37 3.16 -1.38
C ARG A 109 20.60 4.55 -1.97
N SER A 110 20.09 4.81 -3.19
CA SER A 110 20.20 6.13 -3.80
C SER A 110 19.41 7.22 -3.05
N LEU A 111 18.34 6.86 -2.33
CA LEU A 111 17.57 7.79 -1.50
C LEU A 111 18.35 8.18 -0.24
N GLU A 112 19.10 7.25 0.36
CA GLU A 112 19.91 7.49 1.56
C GLU A 112 21.11 8.41 1.28
N LEU A 113 21.65 8.35 0.06
CA LEU A 113 22.78 9.17 -0.38
C LEU A 113 22.37 10.60 -0.76
N ALA A 114 21.07 10.87 -0.95
CA ALA A 114 20.58 12.20 -1.21
C ALA A 114 20.54 13.01 0.11
N PRO A 115 21.08 14.24 0.16
CA PRO A 115 21.00 15.05 1.37
C PRO A 115 19.54 15.26 1.76
N ILE A 116 19.23 14.98 3.03
CA ILE A 116 17.89 15.19 3.61
C ILE A 116 17.57 16.68 3.54
N SER A 117 16.96 17.11 2.44
CA SER A 117 16.26 18.38 2.37
C SER A 117 15.11 18.30 3.37
N ARG A 118 15.30 18.93 4.53
CA ARG A 118 14.31 19.02 5.59
C ARG A 118 13.02 19.59 5.00
N ARG A 119 12.00 18.75 4.82
CA ARG A 119 10.66 19.23 4.48
C ARG A 119 10.09 20.04 5.66
N PRO A 120 9.39 21.15 5.42
CA PRO A 120 8.78 21.92 6.49
C PRO A 120 7.71 21.08 7.18
N ARG A 121 7.67 21.17 8.51
CA ARG A 121 6.64 20.55 9.35
C ARG A 121 5.28 21.18 9.13
#